data_AF-F8C1I9-F1
#
_entry.id   AF-F8C1I9-F1
#
_cell.length_a   1.000
_cell.length_b   1.000
_cell.length_c   1.000
_cell.angle_alpha   90.00
_cell.angle_beta   90.00
_cell.angle_gamma   90.00
#
_symmetry.space_group_name_H-M   'P 1'
#
loop_
_entity.id
_entity.type
_entity.pdbx_description
1 polymer ?
#
loop_
_entity_poly.entity_id
_entity_poly.type
_entity_poly.pdbx_seq_one_letter_code
_entity_poly.pdbx_strand_id
1 'polypeptide(L)'
;MWSFDKHFSATAVGIVLLLFCNQPRAVARASQVGHDDPWNPEHIEHLPPEVRNAVVRMCRDPLRAGHYFATYFDNSRLMKLHFEHLHCDGQAIFCRGDICLHQEYVSTGGHYRLMKSYYDRNND
;
A
#
# COMPACT_ATOMS: atom_id res chain seq x y z
N MET A 1 -49.68 73.97 6.82
CA MET A 1 -48.37 73.79 6.16
C MET A 1 -47.98 72.32 6.28
N TRP A 2 -47.98 71.64 5.13
CA TRP A 2 -47.22 70.43 4.75
C TRP A 2 -47.62 69.03 5.23
N SER A 3 -47.89 68.21 4.21
CA SER A 3 -47.94 66.76 4.14
C SER A 3 -46.71 66.11 4.77
N PHE A 4 -46.93 64.97 5.42
CA PHE A 4 -45.90 63.96 5.59
C PHE A 4 -46.18 62.79 4.65
N ASP A 5 -45.40 62.75 3.58
CA ASP A 5 -45.04 61.53 2.86
C ASP A 5 -44.64 60.44 3.85
N LYS A 6 -45.31 59.29 3.78
CA LYS A 6 -44.85 58.06 4.44
C LYS A 6 -44.47 57.04 3.39
N HIS A 7 -43.15 57.01 3.22
CA HIS A 7 -42.36 56.08 2.46
C HIS A 7 -42.94 54.67 2.38
N PHE A 8 -43.07 54.22 1.14
CA PHE A 8 -43.25 52.83 0.74
C PHE A 8 -42.20 51.93 1.44
N SER A 9 -42.75 50.99 2.21
CA SER A 9 -42.23 49.67 2.60
C SER A 9 -40.81 49.31 2.11
N ALA A 10 -39.82 49.65 2.92
CA ALA A 10 -38.46 49.11 2.84
C ALA A 10 -38.22 47.96 3.84
N THR A 11 -39.25 47.18 4.18
CA THR A 11 -39.15 46.14 5.22
C THR A 11 -39.10 44.71 4.67
N ALA A 12 -39.32 44.50 3.37
CA ALA A 12 -39.31 43.16 2.78
C ALA A 12 -37.91 42.62 2.43
N VAL A 13 -36.90 43.48 2.26
CA VAL A 13 -35.56 43.07 1.79
C VAL A 13 -34.67 42.55 2.93
N GLY A 14 -34.85 43.05 4.16
CA GLY A 14 -33.95 42.72 5.28
C GLY A 14 -34.06 41.28 5.80
N ILE A 15 -35.23 40.65 5.67
CA ILE A 15 -35.49 39.33 6.28
C ILE A 15 -34.92 38.19 5.42
N VAL A 16 -34.83 38.37 4.09
CA VAL A 16 -34.31 37.35 3.18
C VAL A 16 -32.79 37.19 3.29
N LEU A 17 -32.05 38.26 3.60
CA LEU A 17 -30.58 38.22 3.72
C LEU A 17 -30.07 37.51 4.99
N LEU A 18 -30.85 37.52 6.07
CA LEU A 18 -30.42 36.89 7.34
C LEU A 18 -30.52 35.35 7.31
N LEU A 19 -31.27 34.78 6.37
CA LEU A 19 -31.45 33.32 6.25
C LEU A 19 -30.27 32.61 5.56
N PHE A 20 -29.43 33.32 4.82
CA PHE A 20 -28.31 32.72 4.08
C PHE A 20 -27.02 32.56 4.90
N CYS A 21 -26.90 33.22 6.05
CA CYS A 21 -25.67 33.17 6.87
C CYS A 21 -25.59 31.96 7.82
N ASN A 22 -26.66 31.17 7.95
CA ASN A 22 -26.73 30.06 8.91
C ASN A 22 -26.57 28.69 8.26
N GLN A 23 -25.68 28.57 7.27
CA GLN A 23 -25.28 27.27 6.73
C GLN A 23 -24.35 26.59 7.74
N PRO A 24 -24.74 25.47 8.37
CA PRO A 24 -23.80 24.69 9.17
C PRO A 24 -22.65 24.29 8.25
N ARG A 25 -21.42 24.63 8.63
CA ARG A 25 -20.23 24.12 7.94
C ARG A 25 -20.24 22.61 8.10
N ALA A 26 -20.68 21.90 7.06
CA ALA A 26 -20.52 20.46 6.97
C ALA A 26 -19.02 20.17 6.94
N VAL A 27 -18.46 19.83 8.09
CA VAL A 27 -17.09 19.33 8.18
C VAL A 27 -17.14 17.90 7.64
N ALA A 28 -16.78 17.74 6.37
CA ALA A 28 -16.52 16.43 5.81
C ALA A 28 -15.33 15.84 6.58
N ARG A 29 -15.58 14.84 7.42
CA ARG A 29 -14.52 13.98 7.95
C ARG A 29 -14.05 13.12 6.78
N ALA A 30 -12.99 13.56 6.10
CA ALA A 30 -12.23 12.63 5.26
C ALA A 30 -11.66 11.57 6.21
N SER A 31 -12.06 10.31 6.02
CA SER A 31 -11.29 9.19 6.55
C SER A 31 -9.92 9.31 5.88
N GLN A 32 -8.88 9.56 6.68
CA GLN A 32 -7.53 9.30 6.24
C GLN A 32 -7.51 7.81 5.90
N VAL A 33 -7.54 7.48 4.60
CA VAL A 33 -7.19 6.13 4.15
C VAL A 33 -5.72 6.01 4.51
N GLY A 34 -5.45 5.54 5.72
CA GLY A 34 -4.12 5.08 6.07
C GLY A 34 -3.78 4.03 5.02
N HIS A 35 -2.81 4.33 4.17
CA HIS A 35 -2.24 3.29 3.33
C HIS A 35 -1.71 2.24 4.30
N ASP A 36 -2.25 1.02 4.24
CA ASP A 36 -1.68 -0.11 4.95
C ASP A 36 -0.19 -0.18 4.61
N ASP A 37 0.66 -0.44 5.62
CA ASP A 37 2.10 -0.57 5.40
C ASP A 37 2.31 -1.66 4.33
N PRO A 38 2.89 -1.34 3.15
CA PRO A 38 3.07 -2.33 2.10
C PRO A 38 4.00 -3.47 2.52
N TRP A 39 4.73 -3.32 3.63
CA TRP A 39 5.67 -4.29 4.18
C TRP A 39 5.06 -5.13 5.30
N ASN A 40 4.45 -6.26 4.96
CA ASN A 40 3.78 -7.16 5.90
C ASN A 40 4.59 -8.46 6.12
N PRO A 41 4.92 -8.86 7.38
CA PRO A 41 5.57 -10.13 7.67
C PRO A 41 4.75 -11.36 7.25
N GLU A 42 3.42 -11.27 7.16
CA GLU A 42 2.54 -12.36 6.73
C GLU A 42 2.89 -12.90 5.33
N HIS A 43 3.44 -12.06 4.45
CA HIS A 43 3.90 -12.49 3.13
C HIS A 43 5.08 -13.47 3.21
N ILE A 44 5.86 -13.44 4.30
CA ILE A 44 6.91 -14.42 4.60
C ILE A 44 6.34 -15.66 5.30
N GLU A 45 5.37 -15.47 6.20
CA GLU A 45 4.79 -16.56 6.99
C GLU A 45 4.05 -17.59 6.12
N HIS A 46 3.39 -17.13 5.06
CA HIS A 46 2.66 -17.95 4.09
C HIS A 46 3.54 -18.67 3.06
N LEU A 47 4.85 -18.45 3.07
CA LEU A 47 5.76 -19.17 2.18
C LEU A 47 5.81 -20.66 2.55
N PRO A 48 6.08 -21.54 1.57
CA PRO A 48 6.43 -22.93 1.85
C PRO A 48 7.57 -23.01 2.88
N PRO A 49 7.49 -23.89 3.89
CA PRO A 49 8.44 -23.91 5.01
C PRO A 49 9.91 -23.94 4.59
N GLU A 50 10.24 -24.71 3.56
CA GLU A 50 11.58 -24.82 2.99
C GLU A 50 12.11 -23.50 2.41
N VAL A 51 11.22 -22.72 1.78
CA VAL A 51 11.55 -21.42 1.19
C VAL A 51 11.63 -20.36 2.28
N ARG A 52 10.65 -20.33 3.21
CA ARG A 52 10.69 -19.46 4.38
C ARG A 52 12.00 -19.61 5.15
N ASN A 53 12.41 -20.85 5.42
CA ASN A 53 13.66 -21.15 6.11
C ASN A 53 14.89 -20.67 5.32
N ALA A 54 14.86 -20.70 3.98
CA ALA A 54 15.93 -20.15 3.16
C ALA A 54 16.02 -18.63 3.28
N VAL A 55 14.88 -17.93 3.22
CA VAL A 55 14.81 -16.47 3.34
C VAL A 55 15.28 -16.00 4.73
N VAL A 56 14.84 -16.67 5.80
CA VAL A 56 15.27 -16.39 7.19
C VAL A 56 16.77 -16.61 7.40
N ARG A 57 17.42 -17.51 6.65
CA ARG A 57 18.89 -17.65 6.72
C ARG A 57 19.62 -16.53 5.99
N MET A 58 19.00 -15.95 4.96
CA MET A 58 19.58 -14.87 4.17
C MET A 58 19.43 -13.52 4.85
N CYS A 59 18.34 -13.34 5.59
CA CYS A 59 18.14 -12.12 6.36
C CYS A 59 17.77 -12.36 7.81
N ARG A 60 18.37 -11.57 8.70
CA ARG A 60 18.04 -11.62 10.14
C ARG A 60 16.75 -10.87 10.40
N ASP A 61 16.04 -11.28 11.44
CA ASP A 61 14.80 -10.66 11.88
C ASP A 61 14.97 -9.19 12.25
N PRO A 62 13.92 -8.36 12.07
CA PRO A 62 12.59 -8.70 11.53
C PRO A 62 12.53 -8.78 10.00
N LEU A 63 11.90 -9.83 9.46
CA LEU A 63 11.60 -9.95 8.02
C LEU A 63 10.23 -9.36 7.69
N ARG A 64 10.18 -8.47 6.71
CA ARG A 64 8.95 -7.94 6.13
C ARG A 64 9.03 -8.05 4.61
N ALA A 65 7.91 -8.38 3.96
CA ALA A 65 7.86 -8.49 2.51
C ALA A 65 6.72 -7.65 1.93
N GLY A 66 6.92 -7.21 0.70
CA GLY A 66 5.85 -6.63 -0.10
C GLY A 66 4.94 -7.71 -0.70
N HIS A 67 3.77 -7.29 -1.19
CA HIS A 67 2.79 -8.17 -1.83
C HIS A 67 3.38 -9.05 -2.95
N TYR A 68 4.32 -8.49 -3.73
CA TYR A 68 4.96 -9.16 -4.86
C TYR A 68 6.27 -9.87 -4.51
N PHE A 69 6.58 -10.06 -3.23
CA PHE A 69 7.77 -10.80 -2.82
C PHE A 69 7.78 -12.23 -3.37
N ALA A 70 6.64 -12.91 -3.39
CA ALA A 70 6.51 -14.26 -3.94
C ALA A 70 5.36 -14.33 -4.94
N THR A 71 5.69 -14.67 -6.19
CA THR A 71 4.72 -14.85 -7.28
C THR A 71 4.68 -16.31 -7.71
N TYR A 72 3.47 -16.85 -7.86
CA TYR A 72 3.25 -18.26 -8.21
C TYR A 72 2.77 -18.38 -9.66
N PHE A 73 3.35 -19.32 -10.39
CA PHE A 73 3.08 -19.60 -11.79
C PHE A 73 2.84 -21.10 -12.00
N ASP A 74 2.29 -21.45 -13.17
CA ASP A 74 2.07 -22.84 -13.58
C ASP A 74 1.34 -23.67 -12.52
N ASN A 75 0.16 -23.21 -12.07
CA ASN A 75 -0.62 -23.85 -11.01
C ASN A 75 0.22 -24.09 -9.73
N SER A 76 0.98 -23.08 -9.33
CA SER A 76 1.91 -23.11 -8.19
C SER A 76 3.09 -24.08 -8.36
N ARG A 77 3.34 -24.65 -9.54
CA ARG A 77 4.53 -25.49 -9.78
C ARG A 77 5.81 -24.68 -9.82
N LEU A 78 5.74 -23.41 -10.21
CA LEU A 78 6.86 -22.49 -10.22
C LEU A 78 6.56 -21.32 -9.28
N MET A 79 7.52 -20.96 -8.43
CA MET A 79 7.44 -19.78 -7.56
C MET A 79 8.66 -18.90 -7.84
N LYS A 80 8.45 -17.60 -8.01
CA LYS A 80 9.53 -16.62 -8.13
C LYS A 80 9.55 -15.72 -6.90
N LEU A 81 10.75 -15.51 -6.36
CA LEU A 81 11.00 -14.56 -5.30
C LEU A 81 11.66 -13.31 -5.85
N HIS A 82 11.17 -12.16 -5.41
CA HIS A 82 11.57 -10.81 -5.82
C HIS A 82 12.20 -10.10 -4.62
N PHE A 83 13.53 -10.13 -4.48
CA PHE A 83 14.19 -9.62 -3.27
C PHE A 83 14.22 -8.09 -3.16
N GLU A 84 13.86 -7.38 -4.23
CA GLU A 84 13.49 -5.95 -4.19
C GLU A 84 12.29 -5.69 -3.27
N HIS A 85 11.44 -6.69 -3.08
CA HIS A 85 10.29 -6.68 -2.18
C HIS A 85 10.57 -7.39 -0.85
N LEU A 86 11.85 -7.55 -0.46
CA LEU A 86 12.23 -8.07 0.86
C LEU A 86 12.91 -6.98 1.69
N HIS A 87 12.37 -6.72 2.87
CA HIS A 87 12.90 -5.78 3.84
C HIS A 87 13.29 -6.51 5.12
N CYS A 88 14.49 -6.22 5.61
CA CYS A 88 14.96 -6.83 6.85
C CYS A 88 16.06 -5.99 7.48
N ASP A 89 16.20 -6.11 8.80
CA ASP A 89 17.18 -5.33 9.54
C ASP A 89 18.54 -6.04 9.50
N GLY A 90 19.50 -5.43 8.82
CA GLY A 90 20.84 -5.98 8.68
C GLY A 90 21.43 -5.77 7.28
N GLN A 91 22.68 -6.20 7.12
CA GLN A 91 23.50 -5.91 5.95
C GLN A 91 23.27 -6.92 4.80
N ALA A 92 22.01 -7.25 4.50
CA ALA A 92 21.69 -8.08 3.33
C ALA A 92 21.46 -7.19 2.11
N ILE A 93 22.48 -7.09 1.25
CA ILE A 93 22.40 -6.32 0.00
C ILE A 93 21.87 -7.25 -1.11
N PHE A 94 20.56 -7.27 -1.31
CA PHE A 94 19.93 -8.04 -2.38
C PHE A 94 19.93 -7.35 -3.74
N CYS A 95 20.08 -6.03 -3.75
CA CYS A 95 20.12 -5.21 -4.96
C CYS A 95 21.50 -4.57 -5.14
N ARG A 96 21.98 -4.56 -6.39
CA ARG A 96 23.25 -3.93 -6.81
C ARG A 96 22.92 -2.88 -7.86
N GLY A 97 22.73 -1.63 -7.44
CA GLY A 97 22.24 -0.60 -8.35
C GLY A 97 20.78 -0.87 -8.74
N ASP A 98 20.52 -1.00 -10.04
CA ASP A 98 19.18 -1.23 -10.63
C ASP A 98 18.82 -2.72 -10.81
N ILE A 99 19.72 -3.64 -10.46
CA ILE A 99 19.49 -5.09 -10.54
C ILE A 99 19.33 -5.70 -9.15
N CYS A 100 18.31 -6.54 -8.98
CA CYS A 100 17.99 -7.20 -7.72
C CYS A 100 18.04 -8.71 -7.86
N LEU A 101 18.24 -9.41 -6.74
CA LEU A 101 18.24 -10.86 -6.71
C LEU A 101 16.82 -11.39 -6.96
N HIS A 102 16.70 -12.30 -7.91
CA HIS A 102 15.52 -13.12 -8.14
C HIS A 102 15.86 -14.60 -7.93
N GLN A 103 14.94 -15.34 -7.35
CA GLN A 103 15.08 -16.80 -7.19
C GLN A 103 13.85 -17.51 -7.73
N GLU A 104 14.05 -18.59 -8.48
CA GLU A 104 12.98 -19.44 -8.97
C GLU A 104 13.03 -20.79 -8.27
N TYR A 105 11.89 -21.19 -7.73
CA TYR A 105 11.69 -22.46 -7.05
C TYR A 105 10.68 -23.31 -7.83
N VAL A 106 10.97 -24.61 -7.97
CA VAL A 106 10.06 -25.57 -8.61
C VAL A 106 9.52 -26.56 -7.58
N SER A 107 8.21 -26.82 -7.62
CA SER A 107 7.57 -27.83 -6.79
C SER A 107 7.84 -29.22 -7.35
N THR A 108 8.47 -30.07 -6.54
CA THR A 108 8.78 -31.47 -6.85
C THR A 108 8.38 -32.34 -5.67
N GLY A 109 7.40 -33.23 -5.86
CA GLY A 109 6.93 -34.13 -4.79
C GLY A 109 6.32 -33.39 -3.60
N GLY A 110 5.68 -32.23 -3.83
CA GLY A 110 5.07 -31.42 -2.78
C GLY A 110 6.03 -30.46 -2.07
N HIS A 111 7.30 -30.42 -2.45
CA HIS A 111 8.30 -29.52 -1.89
C HIS A 111 8.92 -28.62 -2.96
N TYR A 112 9.11 -27.35 -2.64
CA TYR A 112 9.81 -26.41 -3.48
C TYR A 112 11.32 -26.60 -3.39
N ARG A 113 11.99 -26.57 -4.54
CA ARG A 113 13.45 -26.64 -4.64
C ARG A 113 13.96 -25.46 -5.46
N LEU A 114 15.02 -24.82 -4.98
CA LEU A 114 15.66 -23.73 -5.72
C LEU A 114 16.19 -24.27 -7.05
N MET A 115 15.65 -23.73 -8.14
CA MET A 115 16.03 -24.07 -9.51
C MET A 115 17.05 -23.07 -10.06
N LYS A 116 16.83 -21.78 -9.80
CA LYS A 116 17.64 -20.70 -10.36
C LYS A 116 17.79 -19.54 -9.37
N SER A 117 18.95 -18.90 -9.39
CA SER A 117 19.17 -17.58 -8.78
C SER A 117 19.86 -16.70 -9.80
N TYR A 118 19.37 -15.48 -9.99
CA TYR A 118 19.92 -14.54 -10.95
C TYR A 118 19.67 -13.11 -10.49
N TYR A 119 20.39 -12.16 -11.08
CA TYR A 119 20.12 -10.74 -10.90
C TYR A 119 19.48 -10.21 -12.18
N ASP A 120 18.37 -9.52 -12.04
CA ASP A 120 17.69 -8.85 -13.15
C ASP A 120 17.16 -7.49 -12.70
N ARG A 121 16.82 -6.65 -13.67
CA ARG A 121 16.11 -5.41 -13.41
C ARG A 121 14.70 -5.73 -12.93
N ASN A 122 14.15 -4.86 -12.08
CA ASN A 122 12.73 -4.91 -11.79
C ASN A 122 11.96 -4.63 -13.10
N ASN A 123 11.43 -5.67 -13.72
CA ASN A 123 10.54 -5.58 -14.87
C ASN A 123 9.15 -6.00 -14.36
N ASP A 124 8.47 -5.07 -13.68
CA ASP A 124 7.02 -5.15 -13.49
C ASP A 124 6.29 -4.87 -14.82
#